data_AF-A0A7C7XSI8-F1
#
_entry.id   AF-A0A7C7XSI8-F1
#
_cell.length_a   1.000
_cell.length_b   1.000
_cell.length_c   1.000
_cell.angle_alpha   90.00
_cell.angle_beta   90.00
_cell.angle_gamma   90.00
#
_symmetry.space_group_name_H-M   'P 1'
#
loop_
_entity.id
_entity.type
_entity.pdbx_description
1 polymer ?
#
loop_
_entity_poly.entity_id
_entity_poly.type
_entity_poly.pdbx_seq_one_letter_code
_entity_poly.pdbx_strand_id
1 'polypeptide(L)' 'MVANIPDGSAVPDFELRSVSGELVRPSDYLGKRLVLFFWASW' A
#
# COMPACT_ATOMS: atom_id res chain seq x y z
N MET A 1 14.39 -3.68 9.81
CA MET A 1 14.22 -2.35 10.44
C MET A 1 12.76 -1.99 10.31
N VAL A 2 12.06 -1.66 11.39
CA VAL A 2 10.66 -1.22 11.31
C VAL A 2 10.67 0.27 10.98
N ALA A 3 9.97 0.67 9.92
CA ALA A 3 9.82 2.08 9.61
C ALA A 3 8.95 2.73 10.70
N ASN A 4 9.46 3.80 11.32
CA ASN A 4 8.63 4.67 12.14
C ASN A 4 7.75 5.50 11.20
N ILE A 5 6.43 5.40 11.32
CA ILE A 5 5.46 6.12 10.47
C ILE A 5 4.68 7.08 11.37
N PRO A 6 5.14 8.33 11.55
CA PRO A 6 4.42 9.34 12.31
C PRO A 6 3.03 9.61 11.74
N ASP A 7 2.11 10.05 12.60
CA ASP A 7 0.77 10.46 12.19
C ASP A 7 0.83 11.57 11.12
N GLY A 8 0.01 11.44 10.09
CA GLY A 8 -0.02 12.37 8.95
C GLY A 8 1.09 12.15 7.91
N SER A 9 1.98 11.17 8.11
CA SER A 9 2.94 10.79 7.08
C SER A 9 2.22 10.30 5.82
N ALA A 10 2.79 10.61 4.66
CA ALA A 10 2.36 10.00 3.41
C ALA A 10 2.49 8.47 3.50
N VAL A 11 1.58 7.76 2.84
CA VAL A 11 1.69 6.31 2.71
C VAL A 11 3.03 5.96 2.04
N PRO A 12 3.82 5.02 2.59
CA PRO A 12 5.03 4.55 1.94
C PRO A 12 4.71 3.91 0.58
N ASP A 13 5.58 4.10 -0.41
CA ASP A 13 5.39 3.54 -1.75
C ASP A 13 5.92 2.09 -1.85
N PHE A 14 5.27 1.18 -1.12
CA PHE A 14 5.65 -0.23 -1.09
C PHE A 14 5.17 -0.97 -2.34
N GLU A 15 5.82 -2.10 -2.65
CA GLU A 15 5.45 -2.95 -3.78
C GLU A 15 4.80 -4.25 -3.28
N LEU A 16 3.61 -4.57 -3.81
CA LEU A 16 2.94 -5.84 -3.59
C LEU A 16 2.54 -6.48 -4.92
N ARG A 17 2.34 -7.79 -4.88
CA ARG A 17 1.72 -8.51 -5.99
C ARG A 17 0.20 -8.43 -5.86
N SER A 18 -0.46 -7.97 -6.93
CA SER A 18 -1.92 -7.94 -7.05
C SER A 18 -2.50 -9.34 -7.28
N VAL A 19 -3.83 -9.45 -7.24
CA VAL A 19 -4.56 -10.70 -7.49
C VAL A 19 -4.33 -11.21 -8.93
N SER A 20 -4.12 -10.32 -9.91
CA SER A 20 -3.77 -10.69 -11.29
C SER A 20 -2.29 -11.08 -11.45
N GLY A 21 -1.48 -10.95 -10.40
CA GLY A 21 -0.06 -11.27 -10.42
C GLY A 21 0.85 -10.11 -10.82
N GLU A 22 0.32 -8.94 -11.14
CA GLU A 22 1.10 -7.74 -11.46
C GLU A 22 1.67 -7.09 -10.20
N LEU A 23 2.85 -6.48 -10.30
CA LEU A 23 3.42 -5.67 -9.24
C LEU A 23 2.73 -4.30 -9.25
N VAL A 24 2.25 -3.87 -8.08
CA VAL A 24 1.57 -2.60 -7.90
C VAL A 24 2.13 -1.86 -6.69
N ARG A 25 2.07 -0.53 -6.76
CA ARG A 25 2.48 0.40 -5.70
C ARG A 25 1.39 1.43 -5.43
N PRO A 26 1.31 2.04 -4.22
CA PRO A 26 0.39 3.13 -3.95
C PRO A 26 0.48 4.30 -4.96
N SER A 27 1.68 4.62 -5.45
CA SER A 27 1.91 5.67 -6.44
C SER A 27 1.23 5.44 -7.80
N ASP A 28 0.93 4.18 -8.16
CA ASP A 28 0.17 3.84 -9.37
C ASP A 28 -1.29 4.33 -9.31
N TYR A 29 -1.78 4.70 -8.12
CA TYR A 29 -3.16 5.10 -7.85
C TYR A 29 -3.32 6.59 -7.52
N LEU A 30 -2.29 7.41 -7.71
CA LEU A 30 -2.38 8.86 -7.47
C LEU A 30 -3.58 9.49 -8.22
N GLY A 31 -4.25 10.43 -7.55
CA GLY A 31 -5.48 11.06 -8.05
C GLY A 31 -6.76 10.23 -7.84
N LYS A 32 -6.65 9.00 -7.33
CA LYS A 32 -7.80 8.15 -6.94
C LYS A 32 -7.93 8.10 -5.41
N ARG A 33 -9.15 7.86 -4.91
CA ARG A 33 -9.34 7.51 -3.50
C ARG A 33 -8.89 6.07 -3.29
N LEU A 34 -7.88 5.87 -2.46
CA LEU A 34 -7.31 4.56 -2.14
C LEU A 34 -7.68 4.17 -0.71
N VAL A 35 -8.17 2.94 -0.53
CA VAL A 35 -8.42 2.35 0.79
C VAL A 35 -7.44 1.21 0.98
N LEU A 36 -6.67 1.25 2.08
CA LEU A 36 -5.82 0.14 2.48
C LEU A 36 -6.61 -0.76 3.43
N PHE A 37 -6.83 -2.00 3.02
CA PHE A 37 -7.51 -3.00 3.80
C PHE A 37 -6.55 -4.14 4.13
N PHE A 38 -6.28 -4.33 5.42
CA PHE A 38 -5.39 -5.39 5.90
C PHE A 38 -6.22 -6.59 6.34
N TRP A 39 -5.98 -7.73 5.69
CA TRP A 39 -6.67 -8.98 5.96
C TRP A 39 -5.73 -10.16 5.76
N ALA A 40 -6.02 -11.25 6.46
CA ALA A 40 -5.41 -12.53 6.21
C ALA A 40 -6.43 -13.65 6.47
N SER A 41 -6.29 -14.78 5.78
CA SER A 41 -7.27 -15.88 5.79
C SER A 41 -7.14 -16.84 6.96
N TRP A 42 -6.16 -16.63 7.83
CA TRP A 42 -5.85 -17.51 8.96
C TRP A 42 -6.64 -17.13 10.21
#